data_AF-A0A7Z0QSH4-F1
#
_entry.id   AF-A0A7Z0QSH4-F1
#
_cell.length_a   1.000
_cell.length_b   1.000
_cell.length_c   1.000
_cell.angle_alpha   90.00
_cell.angle_beta   90.00
_cell.angle_gamma   90.00
#
_symmetry.space_group_name_H-M   'P 1'
#
loop_
_entity.id
_entity.type
_entity.pdbx_description
1 polymer ?
#
loop_
_entity_poly.entity_id
_entity_poly.type
_entity_poly.pdbx_seq_one_letter_code
_entity_poly.pdbx_strand_id
1 'polypeptide(L)'
;MNLRSPGLLALSLPILLSLAACSPFDTRFKRVTPGVYHVESVQCDTSGDASAALADIVAKAERRCRGGHRLDDTDTLFLGTRGSVFGECPAARVTTTVTCMESTR
;
A
#
# COMPACT_ATOMS: atom_id res chain seq x y z
N MET A 1 24.93 18.30 -55.63
CA MET A 1 23.93 19.29 -55.19
C MET A 1 22.65 18.54 -54.85
N ASN A 2 22.18 18.66 -53.60
CA ASN A 2 20.77 18.53 -53.14
C ASN A 2 20.05 17.17 -53.36
N LEU A 3 19.29 16.58 -52.44
CA LEU A 3 18.63 17.05 -51.23
C LEU A 3 18.34 15.86 -50.27
N ARG A 4 18.19 16.19 -48.99
CA ARG A 4 17.98 15.35 -47.80
C ARG A 4 16.63 14.60 -47.78
N SER A 5 16.60 13.41 -47.16
CA SER A 5 15.53 12.96 -46.24
C SER A 5 15.88 11.60 -45.58
N PRO A 6 16.36 11.56 -44.32
CA PRO A 6 16.18 10.38 -43.48
C PRO A 6 14.80 10.46 -42.83
N GLY A 7 13.91 9.58 -43.26
CA GLY A 7 12.57 9.44 -42.69
C GLY A 7 12.62 9.09 -41.21
N LEU A 8 11.98 9.94 -40.42
CA LEU A 8 11.16 9.62 -39.25
C LEU A 8 11.72 8.58 -38.28
N LEU A 9 12.40 9.10 -37.26
CA LEU A 9 12.38 8.68 -35.86
C LEU A 9 11.22 7.71 -35.53
N ALA A 10 11.49 6.41 -35.56
CA ALA A 10 10.71 5.43 -34.80
C ALA A 10 11.36 5.28 -33.42
N LEU A 11 11.20 6.31 -32.58
CA LEU A 11 11.37 6.20 -31.13
C LEU A 11 10.28 5.24 -30.62
N SER A 12 10.57 3.94 -30.65
CA SER A 12 9.75 2.94 -29.96
C SER A 12 10.01 3.08 -28.46
N LEU A 13 9.39 4.09 -27.84
CA LEU A 13 9.17 4.12 -26.40
C LEU A 13 8.32 2.88 -26.06
N PRO A 14 8.80 1.91 -25.27
CA PRO A 14 7.92 0.90 -24.72
C PRO A 14 7.06 1.61 -23.66
N ILE A 15 5.83 1.91 -24.08
CA ILE A 15 4.60 2.00 -23.31
C ILE A 15 4.85 1.89 -21.81
N LEU A 16 4.92 3.04 -21.13
CA LEU A 16 4.66 3.15 -19.69
C LEU A 16 3.18 2.75 -19.48
N LEU A 17 2.94 1.44 -19.43
CA LEU A 17 1.63 0.89 -19.11
C LEU A 17 1.23 1.45 -17.75
N SER A 18 0.22 2.30 -17.82
CA SER A 18 -0.35 3.02 -16.72
C SER A 18 -0.98 2.03 -15.74
N LEU A 19 -0.22 1.57 -14.75
CA LEU A 19 -0.71 0.84 -13.56
C LEU A 19 -1.40 1.80 -12.56
N ALA A 20 -2.22 2.72 -13.08
CA ALA A 20 -3.23 3.42 -12.31
C ALA A 20 -4.54 2.66 -12.56
N ALA A 21 -5.31 2.15 -11.60
CA ALA A 21 -5.58 2.73 -10.29
C ALA A 21 -6.18 1.68 -9.32
N CYS A 22 -5.36 0.99 -8.53
CA CYS A 22 -5.84 0.52 -7.23
C CYS A 22 -5.17 1.39 -6.14
N SER A 23 -5.90 2.43 -5.72
CA SER A 23 -5.60 3.32 -4.61
C SER A 23 -6.94 3.96 -4.21
N PRO A 24 -7.28 4.09 -2.91
CA PRO A 24 -6.32 4.33 -1.83
C PRO A 24 -6.22 3.20 -0.81
N PHE A 25 -5.00 3.01 -0.32
CA PHE A 25 -4.74 2.36 0.95
C PHE A 25 -5.40 3.21 2.05
N ASP A 26 -6.46 2.71 2.67
CA ASP A 26 -7.04 3.35 3.85
C ASP A 26 -6.48 2.66 5.09
N THR A 27 -5.34 3.17 5.58
CA THR A 27 -4.74 2.70 6.83
C THR A 27 -5.05 3.67 7.96
N ARG A 28 -5.84 3.20 8.92
CA ARG A 28 -6.32 3.98 10.07
C ARG A 28 -5.71 3.47 11.35
N PHE A 29 -5.08 4.37 12.10
CA PHE A 29 -4.54 4.11 13.43
C PHE A 29 -5.52 4.63 14.48
N LYS A 30 -6.22 3.73 15.16
CA LYS A 30 -7.08 4.06 16.30
C LYS A 30 -6.32 3.82 17.59
N ARG A 31 -6.04 4.88 18.35
CA ARG A 31 -5.38 4.75 19.67
C ARG A 31 -6.32 4.02 20.63
N VAL A 32 -5.83 2.97 21.28
CA VAL A 32 -6.55 2.23 22.34
C VAL A 32 -6.13 2.77 23.70
N THR A 33 -4.82 2.78 23.96
CA THR A 33 -4.18 3.36 25.15
C THR A 33 -2.86 4.04 24.74
N PRO A 34 -2.19 4.80 25.62
CA PRO A 34 -0.89 5.37 25.29
C PRO A 34 0.10 4.30 24.83
N GLY A 35 0.68 4.48 23.63
CA GLY A 35 1.62 3.52 23.03
C GLY A 35 0.98 2.35 22.28
N VAL A 36 -0.33 2.10 22.40
CA VAL A 36 -1.02 0.97 21.75
C VAL A 36 -2.08 1.47 20.76
N TYR A 37 -2.02 0.95 19.53
CA TYR A 37 -2.91 1.33 18.43
C TYR A 37 -3.54 0.09 17.81
N HIS A 38 -4.85 0.11 17.64
CA HIS A 38 -5.51 -0.80 16.73
C HIS A 38 -5.45 -0.20 15.33
N VAL A 39 -4.91 -0.95 14.39
CA VAL A 39 -4.65 -0.52 13.02
C VAL A 39 -5.46 -1.36 12.07
N GLU A 40 -6.18 -0.68 11.19
CA GLU A 40 -6.89 -1.29 10.09
C GLU A 40 -6.35 -0.73 8.79
N SER A 41 -5.91 -1.59 7.88
CA SER A 41 -5.54 -1.21 6.51
C SER A 41 -6.42 -1.96 5.53
N VAL A 42 -7.05 -1.22 4.62
CA VAL A 42 -7.72 -1.82 3.46
C VAL A 42 -6.91 -1.47 2.23
N GLN A 43 -6.46 -2.51 1.55
CA GLN A 43 -5.76 -2.38 0.28
C GLN A 43 -6.61 -2.97 -0.84
N CYS A 44 -6.75 -2.20 -1.90
CA CYS A 44 -7.18 -2.68 -3.19
C CYS A 44 -5.91 -3.00 -3.97
N ASP A 45 -5.70 -4.26 -4.36
CA ASP A 45 -4.62 -4.65 -5.26
C ASP A 45 -5.12 -5.75 -6.22
N THR A 46 -4.62 -5.72 -7.44
CA THR A 46 -4.89 -6.71 -8.49
C THR A 46 -4.57 -8.15 -8.07
N SER A 47 -3.67 -8.34 -7.10
CA SER A 47 -3.31 -9.65 -6.56
C SER A 47 -4.18 -10.11 -5.38
N GLY A 48 -4.86 -9.18 -4.70
CA GLY A 48 -5.55 -9.48 -3.44
C GLY A 48 -4.64 -9.81 -2.25
N ASP A 49 -3.33 -9.54 -2.36
CA ASP A 49 -2.36 -9.85 -1.33
C ASP A 49 -2.43 -8.84 -0.16
N ALA A 50 -2.40 -9.36 1.07
CA ALA A 50 -2.36 -8.60 2.31
C ALA A 50 -0.95 -8.04 2.62
N SER A 51 0.09 -8.54 1.95
CA SER A 51 1.49 -8.21 2.24
C SER A 51 1.81 -6.72 2.10
N ALA A 52 1.24 -6.06 1.07
CA ALA A 52 1.49 -4.63 0.87
C ALA A 52 0.74 -3.75 1.90
N ALA A 53 -0.43 -4.20 2.37
CA ALA A 53 -1.16 -3.55 3.46
C ALA A 53 -0.38 -3.66 4.78
N LEU A 54 0.17 -4.84 5.06
CA LEU A 54 1.04 -5.07 6.23
C LEU A 54 2.32 -4.22 6.14
N ALA A 55 2.95 -4.13 4.97
CA ALA A 55 4.14 -3.30 4.76
C ALA A 55 3.85 -1.80 5.00
N ASP A 56 2.69 -1.29 4.58
CA ASP A 56 2.28 0.10 4.90
C ASP A 56 2.05 0.31 6.40
N ILE A 57 1.43 -0.66 7.08
CA ILE A 57 1.25 -0.61 8.55
C ILE A 57 2.61 -0.54 9.25
N VAL A 58 3.56 -1.41 8.87
CA VAL A 58 4.94 -1.42 9.42
C VAL A 58 5.62 -0.08 9.18
N ALA A 59 5.62 0.43 7.94
CA ALA A 59 6.26 1.69 7.61
C ALA A 59 5.65 2.88 8.39
N LYS A 60 4.33 2.88 8.62
CA LYS A 60 3.66 3.89 9.45
C LYS A 60 3.97 3.71 10.94
N ALA A 61 4.07 2.47 11.43
CA ALA A 61 4.43 2.16 12.81
C ALA A 61 5.87 2.61 13.11
N GLU A 62 6.83 2.37 12.22
CA GLU A 62 8.22 2.83 12.36
C GLU A 62 8.33 4.35 12.49
N ARG A 63 7.62 5.09 11.61
CA ARG A 63 7.59 6.56 11.68
C ARG A 63 6.96 7.07 12.98
N ARG A 64 6.05 6.29 13.58
CA ARG A 64 5.30 6.70 14.77
C ARG A 64 5.96 6.29 16.09
N CYS A 65 6.55 5.10 16.15
CA CYS A 65 7.12 4.52 17.35
C CYS A 65 8.65 4.67 17.36
N ARG A 66 9.14 5.74 18.01
CA ARG A 66 10.58 6.08 18.01
C ARG A 66 11.50 5.00 18.64
N GLY A 67 10.98 4.21 19.58
CA GLY A 67 11.71 3.13 20.25
C GLY A 67 11.56 1.74 19.59
N GLY A 68 10.97 1.68 18.40
CA GLY A 68 10.57 0.44 17.77
C GLY A 68 9.11 0.07 18.05
N HIS A 69 8.62 -0.96 17.38
CA HIS A 69 7.22 -1.38 17.44
C HIS A 69 7.12 -2.91 17.43
N ARG A 70 6.05 -3.42 18.04
CA ARG A 70 5.61 -4.81 17.92
C ARG A 70 4.25 -4.83 17.24
N LEU A 71 4.05 -5.76 16.31
CA LEU A 71 2.73 -6.08 15.78
C LEU A 71 2.19 -7.32 16.48
N ASP A 72 0.94 -7.24 16.91
CA ASP A 72 0.20 -8.27 17.61
C ASP A 72 -1.15 -8.48 16.92
N ASP A 73 -1.77 -9.65 17.13
CA ASP A 73 -3.12 -9.98 16.67
C ASP A 73 -3.35 -9.62 15.19
N THR A 74 -2.39 -9.95 14.32
CA THR A 74 -2.50 -9.66 12.89
C THR A 74 -3.47 -10.63 12.24
N ASP A 75 -4.62 -10.11 11.85
CA ASP A 75 -5.64 -10.81 11.08
C ASP A 75 -5.71 -10.25 9.66
N THR A 76 -5.83 -11.16 8.69
CA THR A 76 -6.00 -10.84 7.29
C THR A 76 -7.33 -11.38 6.80
N LEU A 77 -8.18 -10.51 6.27
CA LEU A 77 -9.47 -10.86 5.68
C LEU A 77 -9.49 -10.45 4.21
N PHE A 78 -9.63 -11.43 3.34
CA PHE A 78 -9.92 -11.17 1.93
C PHE A 78 -11.38 -10.72 1.79
N LEU A 79 -11.60 -9.51 1.29
CA LEU A 79 -12.92 -8.90 1.15
C LEU A 79 -13.56 -9.18 -0.21
N GLY A 80 -12.93 -9.98 -1.08
CA GLY A 80 -13.39 -10.18 -2.45
C GLY A 80 -13.13 -8.96 -3.32
N THR A 81 -13.82 -8.88 -4.46
CA THR A 81 -13.77 -7.70 -5.31
C THR A 81 -14.61 -6.58 -4.69
N ARG A 82 -13.96 -5.49 -4.28
CA ARG A 82 -14.67 -4.26 -3.92
C ARG A 82 -14.82 -3.42 -5.19
N GLY A 83 -16.06 -3.08 -5.52
CA GLY A 83 -16.38 -2.19 -6.63
C GLY A 83 -15.77 -0.81 -6.39
N SER A 84 -14.74 -0.47 -7.16
CA SER A 84 -14.32 0.91 -7.37
C SER A 84 -15.04 1.45 -8.60
N VAL A 85 -15.18 2.77 -8.69
CA VAL A 85 -15.83 3.52 -9.78
C VAL A 85 -15.29 3.16 -11.18
N PHE A 86 -14.17 2.43 -11.26
CA PHE A 86 -13.46 2.05 -12.48
C PHE A 86 -13.31 0.53 -12.72
N GLY A 87 -13.88 -0.32 -11.88
CA GLY A 87 -13.75 -1.78 -11.99
C GLY A 87 -13.57 -2.45 -10.63
N GLU A 88 -13.94 -3.72 -10.57
CA GLU A 88 -13.77 -4.60 -9.43
C GLU A 88 -12.27 -4.77 -9.10
N CYS A 89 -11.80 -4.25 -7.96
CA CYS A 89 -10.43 -4.50 -7.48
C CYS A 89 -10.51 -5.49 -6.30
N PRO A 90 -9.73 -6.59 -6.30
CA PRO A 90 -9.61 -7.45 -5.14
C PRO A 90 -9.16 -6.61 -3.94
N ALA A 91 -9.86 -6.74 -2.83
CA ALA A 91 -9.56 -6.02 -1.60
C ALA A 91 -9.16 -6.98 -0.50
N ALA A 92 -8.03 -6.67 0.15
CA ALA A 92 -7.62 -7.31 1.38
C ALA A 92 -7.74 -6.29 2.52
N ARG A 93 -8.26 -6.74 3.66
CA ARG A 93 -8.24 -6.00 4.91
C ARG A 93 -7.26 -6.66 5.86
N VAL A 94 -6.39 -5.86 6.44
CA VAL A 94 -5.48 -6.27 7.50
C VAL A 94 -5.83 -5.50 8.74
N THR A 95 -6.05 -6.21 9.84
CA THR A 95 -6.24 -5.63 11.17
C THR A 95 -5.15 -6.13 12.09
N THR A 96 -4.54 -5.24 12.86
CA THR A 96 -3.46 -5.61 13.78
C THR A 96 -3.35 -4.60 14.90
N THR A 97 -2.79 -5.02 16.03
CA THR A 97 -2.44 -4.14 17.13
C THR A 97 -0.97 -3.76 17.03
N VAL A 98 -0.66 -2.47 16.98
CA VAL A 98 0.69 -1.93 17.01
C VAL A 98 0.99 -1.40 18.41
N THR A 99 1.99 -2.00 19.07
CA THR A 99 2.49 -1.56 20.37
C THR A 99 3.85 -0.87 20.16
N CYS A 100 3.92 0.43 20.44
CA CYS A 100 5.18 1.16 20.48
C CYS A 100 5.98 0.75 21.71
N MET A 101 7.24 0.38 21.51
CA MET A 101 8.15 0.07 22.60
C MET A 101 8.82 1.34 23.13
N GLU A 102 9.19 1.34 24.41
CA GLU A 102 10.02 2.40 24.96
C GLU A 102 11.38 2.40 24.27
N SER A 103 11.85 3.61 23.95
CA SER A 103 13.19 3.78 23.40
C SER A 103 14.19 3.46 24.51
N THR A 104 14.84 2.31 24.43
CA THR A 104 16.04 2.01 25.21
C THR A 104 17.19 2.90 24.72
N ARG A 105 17.22 4.14 25.21
CA ARG A 105 18.35 5.05 25.09
C ARG A 105 19.14 5.07 26.38
#